data_AF-A0A7Y5NSS4-F1
#
_entry.id   AF-A0A7Y5NSS4-F1
#
_cell.length_a   1.000
_cell.length_b   1.000
_cell.length_c   1.000
_cell.angle_alpha   90.00
_cell.angle_beta   90.00
_cell.angle_gamma   90.00
#
_symmetry.space_group_name_H-M   'P 1'
#
loop_
_entity.id
_entity.type
_entity.pdbx_description
1 polymer ?
#
loop_
_entity_poly.entity_id
_entity_poly.type
_entity_poly.pdbx_seq_one_letter_code
_entity_poly.pdbx_strand_id
1 'polypeptide(L)'
;MRRASVKKREGPGDARCHEPGGRYPSSMAISRSAPLAAIAALALGAAVLAPSGASADELPPPPTAEQSSTTSWDIPGFVVIDAKDDLSDGEIADLLGDVSSKIRGASFSESDLEDETRIEIARVSADDVDDVIDLLDDDARIEHVEPLSWVHTNFVPNDPLYEKQWHMQRVGAPAAWDYGTGRGVTVAVIDTGIACEDHEGFRKGTDLEGTRCVPGWNFIWDNEHANDDHGHGTHVAGTVAQSTDNGIGATGLAFHVRLMPIKVLDKGGWGTTVDIANGIRWASDHGAHVINLSLGGPRNAKVMEDAIAHARSQGTIVVAAAGNSGGSVGFPGGSEGVIGVSATDQNDKLASFSSRGKGVDIAAPGVDVVQQTICDGGKNKCEQFPNWRGTSMASPHVAAAAAMVVGMGVTDPDAVERILSEHARVVDPSEGGRRLYGAGILDVEATLKAIHFKQAFVRLGLVAAFSAIVMFMMAAAKRKNVRLLSPQFLIGALATGPGLFFFLPLFLSRTQLPVDVLSRPFADLDFYIGASVHRLLPLATAIVPLALLVTTFQWKRARPFVAGVGVGTAAYLASVVLLGQAYAPFGTVALVVWCALNGIASLFIARTCLAETE
;
A
#
# COMPACT_ATOMS: atom_id res chain seq x y z
N MET A 1 -48.86 27.33 -34.50
CA MET A 1 -50.05 28.18 -34.77
C MET A 1 -51.15 27.83 -33.76
N ARG A 2 -51.92 28.84 -33.27
CA ARG A 2 -53.12 28.75 -32.36
C ARG A 2 -52.83 28.15 -30.95
N ARG A 3 -52.91 28.92 -29.83
CA ARG A 3 -54.06 29.55 -29.09
C ARG A 3 -54.88 28.53 -28.26
N ALA A 4 -55.35 28.78 -27.03
CA ALA A 4 -55.32 29.94 -26.08
C ALA A 4 -55.42 29.42 -24.61
N SER A 5 -55.11 30.10 -23.47
CA SER A 5 -54.81 31.51 -23.08
C SER A 5 -55.94 32.31 -22.36
N VAL A 6 -56.07 32.12 -21.03
CA VAL A 6 -56.86 32.93 -20.04
C VAL A 6 -56.01 32.98 -18.74
N LYS A 7 -55.37 34.08 -18.24
CA LYS A 7 -55.79 35.41 -17.71
C LYS A 7 -56.62 35.38 -16.39
N LYS A 8 -56.54 36.31 -15.41
CA LYS A 8 -55.54 37.30 -14.89
C LYS A 8 -56.20 38.08 -13.71
N ARG A 9 -55.41 38.73 -12.82
CA ARG A 9 -55.67 39.95 -11.96
C ARG A 9 -55.54 39.71 -10.43
N GLU A 10 -54.63 40.36 -9.68
CA GLU A 10 -54.60 41.77 -9.18
C GLU A 10 -55.71 42.00 -8.12
N GLY A 11 -55.48 42.16 -6.80
CA GLY A 11 -54.70 43.18 -6.03
C GLY A 11 -55.68 44.21 -5.37
N PRO A 12 -55.32 45.16 -4.47
CA PRO A 12 -54.26 45.28 -3.44
C PRO A 12 -54.84 45.60 -2.01
N GLY A 13 -54.02 45.92 -0.99
CA GLY A 13 -54.48 46.47 0.31
C GLY A 13 -53.36 46.77 1.32
N ASP A 14 -53.43 47.90 2.03
CA ASP A 14 -52.34 48.51 2.84
C ASP A 14 -52.84 48.96 4.23
N ALA A 15 -52.00 48.87 5.29
CA ALA A 15 -51.92 49.74 6.49
C ALA A 15 -51.27 49.08 7.75
N ARG A 16 -50.15 49.65 8.23
CA ARG A 16 -49.85 50.20 9.60
C ARG A 16 -50.31 49.45 10.88
N CYS A 17 -49.60 49.41 12.01
CA CYS A 17 -48.36 50.06 12.51
C CYS A 17 -47.87 49.35 13.81
N HIS A 18 -46.55 49.24 14.07
CA HIS A 18 -45.84 49.69 15.29
C HIS A 18 -44.41 49.10 15.46
N GLU A 19 -43.39 49.97 15.54
CA GLU A 19 -42.20 49.76 16.37
C GLU A 19 -42.33 50.60 17.68
N PRO A 20 -41.45 50.46 18.70
CA PRO A 20 -40.02 50.89 18.67
C PRO A 20 -39.04 49.80 19.17
N GLY A 21 -37.71 49.85 19.02
CA GLY A 21 -36.79 50.82 18.40
C GLY A 21 -35.39 50.71 19.06
N GLY A 22 -34.27 50.65 18.30
CA GLY A 22 -32.99 50.19 18.89
C GLY A 22 -31.65 50.44 18.15
N ARG A 23 -31.50 51.57 17.43
CA ARG A 23 -30.25 52.24 16.96
C ARG A 23 -28.92 51.46 16.75
N TYR A 24 -28.45 51.49 15.49
CA TYR A 24 -27.02 51.44 15.10
C TYR A 24 -26.24 52.73 15.47
N PRO A 25 -24.89 52.71 15.45
CA PRO A 25 -24.10 53.15 14.28
C PRO A 25 -22.93 52.19 13.94
N SER A 26 -22.64 51.83 12.68
CA SER A 26 -22.04 52.62 11.57
C SER A 26 -20.51 52.83 11.65
N SER A 27 -19.78 52.07 10.82
CA SER A 27 -18.61 52.50 10.02
C SER A 27 -17.41 53.19 10.69
N MET A 28 -16.26 52.51 10.71
CA MET A 28 -14.96 53.12 10.37
C MET A 28 -14.03 52.10 9.67
N ALA A 29 -13.40 52.53 8.59
CA ALA A 29 -12.23 51.85 8.01
C ALA A 29 -10.95 52.56 8.49
N ILE A 30 -9.79 51.87 8.50
CA ILE A 30 -8.45 52.36 8.08
C ILE A 30 -7.30 51.40 8.52
N SER A 31 -6.42 51.07 7.56
CA SER A 31 -4.96 50.81 7.70
C SER A 31 -4.36 49.51 8.26
N ARG A 32 -3.79 48.72 7.32
CA ARG A 32 -2.40 48.17 7.24
C ARG A 32 -1.86 47.14 8.28
N SER A 33 -1.26 46.07 7.73
CA SER A 33 0.02 45.38 8.11
C SER A 33 0.26 44.99 9.60
N ALA A 34 0.72 43.81 10.00
CA ALA A 34 1.64 42.81 9.41
C ALA A 34 1.57 41.48 10.24
N PRO A 35 2.63 40.65 10.40
CA PRO A 35 3.17 39.66 9.46
C PRO A 35 3.17 38.20 10.02
N LEU A 36 3.75 37.26 9.27
CA LEU A 36 4.22 35.96 9.77
C LEU A 36 5.24 36.13 10.93
N ALA A 37 5.17 35.29 11.96
CA ALA A 37 6.33 34.62 12.58
C ALA A 37 5.94 33.68 13.75
N ALA A 38 6.85 32.74 14.05
CA ALA A 38 7.06 32.07 15.34
C ALA A 38 6.02 31.03 15.84
N ILE A 39 6.27 29.75 15.48
CA ILE A 39 6.26 28.68 16.48
C ILE A 39 7.63 27.99 16.41
N ALA A 40 8.47 28.24 17.40
CA ALA A 40 9.74 27.55 17.61
C ALA A 40 10.09 27.56 19.11
N ALA A 41 10.43 26.37 19.63
CA ALA A 41 11.11 26.09 20.90
C ALA A 41 10.45 26.52 22.24
N LEU A 42 10.05 25.51 23.02
CA LEU A 42 10.23 25.33 24.49
C LEU A 42 9.74 23.90 24.83
N ALA A 43 10.34 23.12 25.72
CA ALA A 43 11.45 23.39 26.64
C ALA A 43 12.35 22.16 26.86
N LEU A 44 13.62 22.39 27.23
CA LEU A 44 14.45 21.40 27.91
C LEU A 44 14.08 21.35 29.40
N GLY A 45 14.20 20.15 29.99
CA GLY A 45 14.86 19.99 31.29
C GLY A 45 14.04 20.24 32.56
N ALA A 46 13.56 19.15 33.17
CA ALA A 46 13.38 19.04 34.61
C ALA A 46 13.98 17.70 35.08
N ALA A 47 15.26 17.70 35.42
CA ALA A 47 15.87 16.56 36.12
C ALA A 47 15.41 16.60 37.58
N VAL A 48 14.39 15.81 37.92
CA VAL A 48 13.97 15.59 39.30
C VAL A 48 14.83 14.46 39.88
N LEU A 49 15.76 14.82 40.76
CA LEU A 49 16.36 13.87 41.69
C LEU A 49 15.31 13.51 42.75
N ALA A 50 14.64 12.38 42.54
CA ALA A 50 13.84 11.67 43.55
C ALA A 50 14.55 10.34 43.87
N PRO A 51 14.39 9.81 45.10
CA PRO A 51 15.30 8.79 45.63
C PRO A 51 15.07 7.41 45.00
N SER A 52 16.12 6.59 45.06
CA SER A 52 16.09 5.16 44.74
C SER A 52 15.02 4.43 45.55
N GLY A 53 13.94 4.03 44.89
CA GLY A 53 13.00 3.02 45.34
C GLY A 53 12.62 2.18 44.15
N ALA A 54 13.12 0.95 44.08
CA ALA A 54 12.65 -0.02 43.10
C ALA A 54 11.31 -0.55 43.57
N SER A 55 10.23 -0.23 42.85
CA SER A 55 9.03 -1.06 42.83
C SER A 55 9.17 -2.10 41.71
N ALA A 56 8.53 -3.24 41.89
CA ALA A 56 8.32 -4.20 40.82
C ALA A 56 7.22 -3.69 39.85
N ASP A 57 6.87 -4.54 38.89
CA ASP A 57 5.59 -4.51 38.15
C ASP A 57 5.41 -3.43 37.07
N GLU A 58 6.34 -3.38 36.11
CA GLU A 58 6.00 -2.89 34.76
C GLU A 58 6.81 -3.64 33.70
N LEU A 59 6.13 -4.11 32.64
CA LEU A 59 6.79 -4.50 31.39
C LEU A 59 7.64 -3.32 30.89
N PRO A 60 8.75 -3.55 30.16
CA PRO A 60 9.42 -2.44 29.49
C PRO A 60 8.44 -1.70 28.59
N PRO A 61 8.62 -0.39 28.33
CA PRO A 61 7.77 0.30 27.36
C PRO A 61 7.93 -0.35 25.96
N PRO A 62 6.89 -0.33 25.11
CA PRO A 62 6.98 -0.86 23.75
C PRO A 62 8.13 -0.21 22.96
N PRO A 63 8.80 -0.96 22.07
CA PRO A 63 10.05 -0.54 21.45
C PRO A 63 9.88 0.76 20.68
N THR A 64 10.71 1.73 21.03
CA THR A 64 10.82 2.97 20.24
C THR A 64 11.60 2.70 18.95
N ALA A 65 11.39 3.54 17.93
CA ALA A 65 11.89 3.35 16.56
C ALA A 65 13.43 3.19 16.40
N GLU A 66 14.21 3.38 17.46
CA GLU A 66 15.67 3.19 17.46
C GLU A 66 16.13 1.85 18.11
N GLN A 67 15.22 1.05 18.65
CA GLN A 67 15.55 -0.18 19.42
C GLN A 67 15.25 -1.51 18.70
N SER A 68 14.61 -1.49 17.52
CA SER A 68 14.16 -2.71 16.80
C SER A 68 15.28 -3.40 16.00
N SER A 69 16.40 -3.74 16.65
CA SER A 69 17.59 -4.30 15.98
C SER A 69 17.82 -5.79 16.24
N THR A 70 16.76 -6.61 16.19
CA THR A 70 16.82 -8.09 16.14
C THR A 70 15.63 -8.64 15.34
N THR A 71 15.74 -9.91 14.95
CA THR A 71 14.79 -10.63 14.07
C THR A 71 13.46 -11.03 14.71
N SER A 72 13.16 -10.58 15.94
CA SER A 72 11.93 -10.89 16.66
C SER A 72 11.38 -9.68 17.42
N TRP A 73 10.11 -9.75 17.82
CA TRP A 73 9.39 -8.70 18.57
C TRP A 73 9.25 -9.06 20.07
N ASP A 74 9.93 -10.13 20.47
CA ASP A 74 9.94 -10.66 21.83
C ASP A 74 10.49 -9.65 22.83
N ILE A 75 9.89 -9.64 24.01
CA ILE A 75 10.26 -8.81 25.14
C ILE A 75 11.43 -9.51 25.85
N PRO A 76 12.68 -9.01 25.79
CA PRO A 76 13.82 -9.77 26.26
C PRO A 76 13.74 -10.05 27.77
N GLY A 77 13.84 -11.33 28.13
CA GLY A 77 13.70 -11.79 29.51
C GLY A 77 12.26 -11.95 29.99
N PHE A 78 11.28 -12.11 29.11
CA PHE A 78 9.90 -12.46 29.44
C PHE A 78 9.39 -13.65 28.61
N VAL A 79 8.75 -14.58 29.29
CA VAL A 79 8.12 -15.79 28.74
C VAL A 79 6.65 -15.79 29.16
N VAL A 80 5.76 -16.15 28.24
CA VAL A 80 4.36 -16.44 28.56
C VAL A 80 4.20 -17.95 28.72
N ILE A 81 3.52 -18.37 29.78
CA ILE A 81 3.23 -19.77 30.09
C ILE A 81 1.71 -19.91 30.11
N ASP A 82 1.19 -20.74 29.22
CA ASP A 82 -0.21 -21.12 29.12
C ASP A 82 -0.38 -22.47 29.83
N ALA A 83 -0.94 -22.45 31.04
CA ALA A 83 -1.13 -23.64 31.86
C ALA A 83 -2.51 -24.26 31.59
N LYS A 84 -2.63 -25.59 31.68
CA LYS A 84 -3.87 -26.27 31.28
C LYS A 84 -5.10 -25.82 32.08
N ASP A 85 -6.20 -25.61 31.37
CA ASP A 85 -7.53 -25.23 31.88
C ASP A 85 -8.01 -26.08 33.07
N ASP A 86 -7.61 -27.36 33.16
CA ASP A 86 -8.07 -28.28 34.20
C ASP A 86 -7.29 -28.22 35.52
N LEU A 87 -6.25 -27.38 35.62
CA LEU A 87 -5.47 -27.18 36.83
C LEU A 87 -6.18 -26.28 37.86
N SER A 88 -6.09 -26.67 39.13
CA SER A 88 -6.48 -25.81 40.24
C SER A 88 -5.41 -24.77 40.56
N ASP A 89 -5.81 -23.67 41.20
CA ASP A 89 -4.92 -22.55 41.57
C ASP A 89 -3.75 -23.01 42.46
N GLY A 90 -3.96 -24.09 43.24
CA GLY A 90 -2.89 -24.74 44.02
C GLY A 90 -1.89 -25.50 43.15
N GLU A 91 -2.34 -26.16 42.08
CA GLU A 91 -1.47 -26.85 41.12
C GLU A 91 -0.71 -25.88 40.22
N ILE A 92 -1.30 -24.71 39.93
CA ILE A 92 -0.62 -23.58 39.28
C ILE A 92 0.44 -23.00 40.23
N ALA A 93 0.11 -22.74 41.50
CA ALA A 93 1.09 -22.28 42.49
C ALA A 93 2.25 -23.29 42.69
N ASP A 94 1.96 -24.59 42.67
CA ASP A 94 2.98 -25.66 42.71
C ASP A 94 3.80 -25.71 41.40
N LEU A 95 3.20 -25.47 40.23
CA LEU A 95 3.91 -25.32 38.94
C LEU A 95 4.88 -24.12 39.01
N LEU A 96 4.40 -22.92 39.35
CA LEU A 96 5.23 -21.73 39.48
C LEU A 96 6.32 -21.89 40.54
N GLY A 97 6.06 -22.62 41.62
CA GLY A 97 7.04 -23.01 42.64
C GLY A 97 8.12 -23.95 42.10
N ASP A 98 7.74 -24.99 41.35
CA ASP A 98 8.67 -25.89 40.66
C ASP A 98 9.55 -25.12 39.67
N VAL A 99 8.95 -24.25 38.85
CA VAL A 99 9.67 -23.45 37.86
C VAL A 99 10.62 -22.46 38.54
N SER A 100 10.19 -21.78 39.62
CA SER A 100 11.04 -20.94 40.48
C SER A 100 12.24 -21.69 41.07
N SER A 101 12.08 -22.99 41.34
CA SER A 101 13.17 -23.82 41.89
C SER A 101 14.21 -24.22 40.85
N LYS A 102 13.78 -24.36 39.58
CA LYS A 102 14.63 -24.74 38.44
C LYS A 102 15.33 -23.51 37.82
N ILE A 103 14.63 -22.39 37.68
CA ILE A 103 15.13 -21.16 37.03
C ILE A 103 15.62 -20.16 38.07
N ARG A 104 16.93 -19.91 38.11
CA ARG A 104 17.52 -18.98 39.09
C ARG A 104 17.21 -17.53 38.76
N GLY A 105 16.40 -16.90 39.60
CA GLY A 105 16.04 -15.49 39.46
C GLY A 105 14.81 -15.25 38.60
N ALA A 106 14.05 -16.30 38.28
CA ALA A 106 12.70 -16.14 37.77
C ALA A 106 11.82 -15.40 38.78
N SER A 107 11.01 -14.46 38.28
CA SER A 107 9.93 -13.82 39.04
C SER A 107 8.68 -13.81 38.18
N PHE A 108 7.55 -14.23 38.76
CA PHE A 108 6.27 -14.27 38.07
C PHE A 108 5.52 -12.96 38.34
N SER A 109 4.86 -12.44 37.30
CA SER A 109 3.92 -11.33 37.40
C SER A 109 2.54 -11.90 37.17
N GLU A 110 1.61 -11.55 38.05
CA GLU A 110 0.22 -11.95 37.90
C GLU A 110 -0.37 -11.32 36.61
N SER A 111 -1.28 -12.03 35.94
CA SER A 111 -2.07 -11.51 34.82
C SER A 111 -3.49 -11.15 35.27
N ASP A 112 -4.04 -10.05 34.77
CA ASP A 112 -5.36 -9.53 35.17
C ASP A 112 -6.54 -10.51 34.89
N LEU A 113 -6.30 -11.68 34.28
CA LEU A 113 -7.29 -12.67 33.84
C LEU A 113 -6.94 -14.13 34.23
N GLU A 114 -6.03 -14.38 35.17
CA GLU A 114 -5.62 -15.72 35.63
C GLU A 114 -6.76 -16.71 35.90
N ASP A 115 -7.81 -16.24 36.58
CA ASP A 115 -9.01 -17.03 36.91
C ASP A 115 -9.77 -17.54 35.67
N GLU A 116 -9.59 -16.89 34.51
CA GLU A 116 -10.29 -17.19 33.25
C GLU A 116 -9.37 -17.83 32.19
N THR A 117 -8.06 -17.59 32.22
CA THR A 117 -7.14 -17.98 31.13
C THR A 117 -5.97 -18.86 31.54
N ARG A 118 -5.62 -18.96 32.84
CA ARG A 118 -4.42 -19.70 33.32
C ARG A 118 -3.09 -19.28 32.65
N ILE A 119 -3.04 -18.05 32.14
CA ILE A 119 -1.85 -17.45 31.52
C ILE A 119 -1.00 -16.73 32.57
N GLU A 120 0.27 -17.12 32.63
CA GLU A 120 1.26 -16.69 33.61
C GLU A 120 2.43 -15.99 32.90
N ILE A 121 2.95 -14.88 33.45
CA ILE A 121 4.08 -14.15 32.87
C ILE A 121 5.35 -14.36 33.70
N ALA A 122 6.30 -15.12 33.15
CA ALA A 122 7.59 -15.38 33.78
C ALA A 122 8.64 -14.37 33.31
N ARG A 123 9.24 -13.63 34.24
CA ARG A 123 10.43 -12.79 33.97
C ARG A 123 11.69 -13.58 34.29
N VAL A 124 12.60 -13.67 33.34
CA VAL A 124 13.87 -14.43 33.39
C VAL A 124 15.05 -13.58 32.91
N SER A 125 16.28 -14.12 32.91
CA SER A 125 17.40 -13.46 32.23
C SER A 125 17.14 -13.43 30.72
N ALA A 126 17.50 -12.33 30.05
CA ALA A 126 17.31 -12.23 28.60
C ALA A 126 18.13 -13.27 27.81
N ASP A 127 19.24 -13.74 28.37
CA ASP A 127 20.09 -14.78 27.78
C ASP A 127 19.55 -16.21 28.04
N ASP A 128 18.59 -16.38 28.96
CA ASP A 128 18.09 -17.70 29.41
C ASP A 128 16.69 -18.04 28.81
N VAL A 129 16.11 -17.18 27.96
CA VAL A 129 14.72 -17.33 27.46
C VAL A 129 14.50 -18.65 26.72
N ASP A 130 15.39 -19.00 25.78
CA ASP A 130 15.28 -20.23 24.99
C ASP A 130 15.47 -21.48 25.88
N ASP A 131 16.47 -21.48 26.77
CA ASP A 131 16.73 -22.55 27.74
C ASP A 131 15.53 -22.79 28.69
N VAL A 132 14.74 -21.74 28.96
CA VAL A 132 13.53 -21.80 29.78
C VAL A 132 12.35 -22.38 29.01
N ILE A 133 12.18 -22.04 27.73
CA ILE A 133 11.16 -22.63 26.86
C ILE A 133 11.42 -24.14 26.71
N ASP A 134 12.65 -24.53 26.34
CA ASP A 134 13.07 -25.94 26.21
C ASP A 134 12.87 -26.75 27.51
N LEU A 135 12.98 -26.11 28.69
CA LEU A 135 12.75 -26.75 29.99
C LEU A 135 11.27 -26.98 30.31
N LEU A 136 10.38 -26.15 29.74
CA LEU A 136 8.96 -26.09 30.07
C LEU A 136 8.07 -26.80 29.04
N ASP A 137 8.51 -26.92 27.79
CA ASP A 137 7.80 -27.63 26.70
C ASP A 137 7.49 -29.11 27.02
N ASP A 138 8.30 -29.74 27.88
CA ASP A 138 8.14 -31.11 28.37
C ASP A 138 7.29 -31.24 29.68
N ASP A 139 6.86 -30.16 30.34
CA ASP A 139 6.08 -30.26 31.59
C ASP A 139 4.59 -30.55 31.31
N ALA A 140 4.10 -31.69 31.82
CA ALA A 140 2.76 -32.18 31.55
C ALA A 140 1.60 -31.27 32.03
N ARG A 141 1.89 -30.20 32.80
CA ARG A 141 0.93 -29.17 33.24
C ARG A 141 0.78 -28.00 32.26
N ILE A 142 1.73 -27.81 31.36
CA ILE A 142 1.75 -26.69 30.42
C ILE A 142 1.04 -27.12 29.13
N GLU A 143 0.30 -26.19 28.52
CA GLU A 143 -0.28 -26.34 27.18
C GLU A 143 0.62 -25.69 26.14
N HIS A 144 1.04 -24.44 26.38
CA HIS A 144 2.00 -23.71 25.54
C HIS A 144 2.99 -22.88 26.37
N VAL A 145 4.20 -22.70 25.86
CA VAL A 145 5.21 -21.81 26.44
C VAL A 145 6.00 -21.15 25.32
N GLU A 146 6.05 -19.81 25.31
CA GLU A 146 6.69 -19.04 24.24
C GLU A 146 7.23 -17.69 24.75
N PRO A 147 8.10 -16.99 24.01
CA PRO A 147 8.53 -15.65 24.41
C PRO A 147 7.34 -14.69 24.44
N LEU A 148 7.21 -13.89 25.49
CA LEU A 148 6.20 -12.82 25.48
C LEU A 148 6.60 -11.79 24.42
N SER A 149 5.67 -11.40 23.53
CA SER A 149 5.99 -10.61 22.34
C SER A 149 5.08 -9.37 22.19
N TRP A 150 5.60 -8.29 21.61
CA TRP A 150 4.81 -7.08 21.37
C TRP A 150 3.83 -7.25 20.20
N VAL A 151 2.57 -6.85 20.41
CA VAL A 151 1.56 -6.74 19.35
C VAL A 151 1.15 -5.29 19.09
N HIS A 152 0.77 -4.97 17.86
CA HIS A 152 0.17 -3.68 17.50
C HIS A 152 -1.16 -3.90 16.76
N THR A 153 -2.00 -2.87 16.74
CA THR A 153 -3.23 -2.91 15.92
C THR A 153 -2.88 -2.73 14.44
N ASN A 154 -3.26 -3.70 13.62
CA ASN A 154 -3.35 -3.53 12.17
C ASN A 154 -4.57 -2.66 11.83
N PHE A 155 -4.58 -2.04 10.66
CA PHE A 155 -5.81 -1.45 10.13
C PHE A 155 -6.86 -2.54 9.86
N VAL A 156 -7.98 -2.49 10.59
CA VAL A 156 -9.16 -3.34 10.39
C VAL A 156 -10.29 -2.47 9.85
N PRO A 157 -10.80 -2.74 8.64
CA PRO A 157 -11.92 -1.99 8.07
C PRO A 157 -13.24 -2.21 8.83
N ASN A 158 -14.09 -1.19 8.86
CA ASN A 158 -15.38 -1.22 9.55
C ASN A 158 -16.55 -1.84 8.72
N ASP A 159 -16.24 -2.41 7.54
CA ASP A 159 -17.20 -2.81 6.52
C ASP A 159 -17.91 -4.15 6.90
N PRO A 160 -19.25 -4.23 6.98
CA PRO A 160 -19.98 -5.36 7.61
C PRO A 160 -19.80 -6.77 7.02
N LEU A 161 -19.21 -6.92 5.82
CA LEU A 161 -18.91 -8.21 5.21
C LEU A 161 -17.42 -8.57 5.25
N TYR A 162 -16.56 -7.71 5.80
CA TYR A 162 -15.11 -7.95 5.87
C TYR A 162 -14.77 -9.29 6.56
N GLU A 163 -15.45 -9.65 7.65
CA GLU A 163 -15.29 -10.94 8.34
C GLU A 163 -15.59 -12.16 7.44
N LYS A 164 -16.38 -11.98 6.38
CA LYS A 164 -16.71 -13.04 5.40
C LYS A 164 -15.71 -13.09 4.25
N GLN A 165 -14.88 -12.07 4.10
CA GLN A 165 -13.85 -11.97 3.06
C GLN A 165 -12.56 -12.68 3.49
N TRP A 166 -12.66 -14.00 3.73
CA TRP A 166 -11.51 -14.87 4.05
C TRP A 166 -10.32 -14.66 3.09
N HIS A 167 -10.62 -14.36 1.84
CA HIS A 167 -9.66 -14.11 0.77
C HIS A 167 -8.75 -12.91 1.04
N MET A 168 -9.24 -11.85 1.72
CA MET A 168 -8.40 -10.70 2.08
C MET A 168 -7.40 -11.06 3.18
N GLN A 169 -7.85 -11.78 4.21
CA GLN A 169 -6.96 -12.31 5.25
C GLN A 169 -5.92 -13.26 4.65
N ARG A 170 -6.34 -14.15 3.72
CA ARG A 170 -5.45 -15.18 3.17
C ARG A 170 -4.33 -14.65 2.26
N VAL A 171 -4.48 -13.44 1.71
CA VAL A 171 -3.41 -12.75 0.96
C VAL A 171 -2.62 -11.76 1.82
N GLY A 172 -2.83 -11.72 3.15
CA GLY A 172 -2.11 -10.82 4.05
C GLY A 172 -2.55 -9.35 3.97
N ALA A 173 -3.77 -9.07 3.50
CA ALA A 173 -4.25 -7.69 3.32
C ALA A 173 -4.14 -6.78 4.56
N PRO A 174 -4.47 -7.23 5.80
CA PRO A 174 -4.47 -6.36 6.98
C PRO A 174 -3.13 -5.70 7.27
N ALA A 175 -2.06 -6.49 7.30
CA ALA A 175 -0.71 -5.99 7.49
C ALA A 175 -0.16 -5.30 6.23
N ALA A 176 -0.56 -5.75 5.02
CA ALA A 176 -0.17 -5.10 3.77
C ALA A 176 -0.65 -3.63 3.68
N TRP A 177 -1.83 -3.31 4.21
CA TRP A 177 -2.40 -1.96 4.18
C TRP A 177 -1.59 -0.91 4.94
N ASP A 178 -0.77 -1.34 5.92
CA ASP A 178 0.15 -0.47 6.63
C ASP A 178 1.35 -0.06 5.75
N TYR A 179 1.73 -0.89 4.77
CA TYR A 179 2.79 -0.60 3.79
C TYR A 179 2.28 0.09 2.51
N GLY A 180 1.04 -0.16 2.09
CA GLY A 180 0.46 0.48 0.90
C GLY A 180 -0.97 0.05 0.56
N THR A 181 -1.66 0.89 -0.22
CA THR A 181 -3.08 0.71 -0.60
C THR A 181 -3.36 0.96 -2.09
N GLY A 182 -2.31 1.01 -2.92
CA GLY A 182 -2.40 1.28 -4.37
C GLY A 182 -2.65 2.75 -4.74
N ARG A 183 -2.52 3.67 -3.79
CA ARG A 183 -2.79 5.10 -3.98
C ARG A 183 -2.01 5.70 -5.16
N GLY A 184 -2.74 6.41 -6.02
CA GLY A 184 -2.19 7.07 -7.23
C GLY A 184 -2.12 6.17 -8.47
N VAL A 185 -2.25 4.85 -8.33
CA VAL A 185 -2.19 3.90 -9.44
C VAL A 185 -3.55 3.81 -10.17
N THR A 186 -3.54 3.52 -11.47
CA THR A 186 -4.75 3.23 -12.26
C THR A 186 -4.77 1.76 -12.65
N VAL A 187 -5.85 1.05 -12.31
CA VAL A 187 -6.11 -0.34 -12.71
C VAL A 187 -7.25 -0.37 -13.72
N ALA A 188 -6.99 -0.88 -14.92
CA ALA A 188 -8.02 -1.14 -15.92
C ALA A 188 -8.62 -2.53 -15.73
N VAL A 189 -9.95 -2.57 -15.62
CA VAL A 189 -10.72 -3.82 -15.55
C VAL A 189 -11.35 -4.01 -16.92
N ILE A 190 -10.79 -4.95 -17.69
CA ILE A 190 -11.22 -5.27 -19.06
C ILE A 190 -12.20 -6.44 -19.00
N ASP A 191 -13.50 -6.14 -19.00
CA ASP A 191 -14.55 -7.06 -18.57
C ASP A 191 -15.95 -6.66 -19.11
N THR A 192 -17.05 -6.95 -18.39
CA THR A 192 -18.43 -6.56 -18.72
C THR A 192 -18.78 -5.09 -18.42
N GLY A 193 -17.83 -4.29 -17.96
CA GLY A 193 -18.06 -2.92 -17.46
C GLY A 193 -18.05 -2.85 -15.93
N ILE A 194 -18.27 -1.67 -15.35
CA ILE A 194 -18.33 -1.47 -13.89
C ILE A 194 -19.50 -0.54 -13.55
N ALA A 195 -20.17 -0.76 -12.40
CA ALA A 195 -21.13 0.17 -11.80
C ALA A 195 -20.46 1.45 -11.24
N CYS A 196 -19.77 2.20 -12.11
CA CYS A 196 -18.96 3.38 -11.78
C CYS A 196 -19.70 4.73 -11.86
N GLU A 197 -20.83 4.80 -12.57
CA GLU A 197 -21.54 6.05 -12.85
C GLU A 197 -23.06 5.87 -12.93
N ASP A 198 -23.79 6.99 -12.87
CA ASP A 198 -25.22 7.06 -13.16
C ASP A 198 -25.44 7.50 -14.61
N HIS A 199 -25.85 6.58 -15.48
CA HIS A 199 -26.08 6.85 -16.91
C HIS A 199 -27.23 6.01 -17.49
N GLU A 200 -28.17 6.61 -18.23
CA GLU A 200 -29.30 5.94 -18.92
C GLU A 200 -30.07 4.85 -18.11
N GLY A 201 -30.13 5.01 -16.78
CA GLY A 201 -30.81 4.08 -15.86
C GLY A 201 -29.91 3.01 -15.24
N PHE A 202 -28.64 2.92 -15.66
CA PHE A 202 -27.57 2.35 -14.85
C PHE A 202 -27.31 3.24 -13.63
N ARG A 203 -26.80 2.63 -12.56
CA ARG A 203 -26.48 3.31 -11.31
C ARG A 203 -25.08 2.98 -10.83
N LYS A 204 -24.41 3.98 -10.24
CA LYS A 204 -23.19 3.76 -9.47
C LYS A 204 -23.51 2.89 -8.27
N GLY A 205 -22.70 1.86 -8.02
CA GLY A 205 -22.86 0.97 -6.89
C GLY A 205 -22.70 1.72 -5.57
N THR A 206 -23.61 1.53 -4.61
CA THR A 206 -23.57 2.24 -3.31
C THR A 206 -22.23 2.09 -2.60
N ASP A 207 -21.65 0.90 -2.65
CA ASP A 207 -20.40 0.56 -1.97
C ASP A 207 -19.16 0.73 -2.90
N LEU A 208 -19.37 1.27 -4.10
CA LEU A 208 -18.34 1.86 -4.96
C LEU A 208 -18.37 3.40 -4.92
N GLU A 209 -19.14 4.01 -4.02
CA GLU A 209 -19.27 5.47 -3.97
C GLU A 209 -17.93 6.17 -3.63
N GLY A 210 -17.15 5.61 -2.70
CA GLY A 210 -15.80 6.08 -2.37
C GLY A 210 -14.73 5.72 -3.41
N THR A 211 -14.98 4.69 -4.21
CA THR A 211 -14.07 4.24 -5.28
C THR A 211 -13.97 5.28 -6.39
N ARG A 212 -12.73 5.60 -6.78
CA ARG A 212 -12.47 6.56 -7.86
C ARG A 212 -12.46 5.85 -9.21
N CYS A 213 -13.48 6.06 -10.02
CA CYS A 213 -13.43 5.68 -11.42
C CYS A 213 -12.86 6.82 -12.28
N VAL A 214 -12.00 6.50 -13.25
CA VAL A 214 -11.54 7.39 -14.32
C VAL A 214 -12.30 7.08 -15.62
N PRO A 215 -12.29 7.96 -16.64
CA PRO A 215 -12.93 7.68 -17.93
C PRO A 215 -12.49 6.34 -18.52
N GLY A 216 -13.46 5.63 -19.09
CA GLY A 216 -13.29 4.31 -19.68
C GLY A 216 -13.72 4.26 -21.14
N TRP A 217 -13.87 3.04 -21.67
CA TRP A 217 -14.40 2.83 -23.01
C TRP A 217 -15.23 1.55 -23.12
N ASN A 218 -16.27 1.62 -23.93
CA ASN A 218 -17.18 0.53 -24.23
C ASN A 218 -17.02 0.12 -25.69
N PHE A 219 -16.31 -0.98 -25.93
CA PHE A 219 -16.09 -1.52 -27.27
C PHE A 219 -17.31 -2.25 -27.86
N ILE A 220 -18.33 -2.55 -27.05
CA ILE A 220 -19.58 -3.17 -27.51
C ILE A 220 -20.53 -2.14 -28.15
N TRP A 221 -20.53 -0.90 -27.66
CA TRP A 221 -21.39 0.20 -28.16
C TRP A 221 -20.65 1.45 -28.64
N ASP A 222 -19.32 1.37 -28.73
CA ASP A 222 -18.40 2.41 -29.24
C ASP A 222 -18.60 3.80 -28.60
N ASN A 223 -18.52 3.86 -27.27
CA ASN A 223 -18.70 5.09 -26.48
C ASN A 223 -17.94 5.05 -25.14
N GLU A 224 -17.97 6.15 -24.39
CA GLU A 224 -17.29 6.30 -23.09
C GLU A 224 -18.00 5.63 -21.90
N HIS A 225 -19.23 5.14 -22.09
CA HIS A 225 -20.11 4.62 -21.03
C HIS A 225 -19.96 3.10 -20.86
N ALA A 226 -18.88 2.70 -20.19
CA ALA A 226 -18.53 1.31 -19.86
C ALA A 226 -19.31 0.75 -18.64
N ASN A 227 -20.62 1.00 -18.60
CA ASN A 227 -21.53 0.53 -17.55
C ASN A 227 -21.71 -0.98 -17.60
N ASP A 228 -21.78 -1.62 -16.42
CA ASP A 228 -22.00 -3.06 -16.31
C ASP A 228 -23.50 -3.41 -16.50
N ASP A 229 -23.76 -4.40 -17.36
CA ASP A 229 -25.09 -4.97 -17.61
C ASP A 229 -25.15 -6.49 -17.36
N HIS A 230 -24.08 -7.07 -16.81
CA HIS A 230 -23.96 -8.48 -16.44
C HIS A 230 -23.64 -8.66 -14.95
N GLY A 231 -22.79 -7.80 -14.39
CA GLY A 231 -22.30 -7.85 -13.01
C GLY A 231 -20.90 -8.43 -12.82
N HIS A 232 -20.28 -8.99 -13.86
CA HIS A 232 -19.01 -9.68 -13.68
C HIS A 232 -17.85 -8.70 -13.46
N GLY A 233 -17.74 -7.69 -14.32
CA GLY A 233 -16.74 -6.64 -14.15
C GLY A 233 -16.92 -5.84 -12.86
N THR A 234 -18.15 -5.66 -12.36
CA THR A 234 -18.38 -5.02 -11.04
C THR A 234 -17.85 -5.87 -9.88
N HIS A 235 -18.06 -7.20 -9.87
CA HIS A 235 -17.53 -8.09 -8.83
C HIS A 235 -16.00 -8.15 -8.84
N VAL A 236 -15.43 -8.24 -10.04
CA VAL A 236 -13.98 -8.19 -10.29
C VAL A 236 -13.39 -6.86 -9.82
N ALA A 237 -14.04 -5.74 -10.16
CA ALA A 237 -13.67 -4.39 -9.75
C ALA A 237 -13.70 -4.20 -8.23
N GLY A 238 -14.71 -4.74 -7.54
CA GLY A 238 -14.79 -4.74 -6.08
C GLY A 238 -13.60 -5.46 -5.44
N THR A 239 -13.21 -6.63 -5.99
CA THR A 239 -12.03 -7.36 -5.50
C THR A 239 -10.76 -6.51 -5.58
N VAL A 240 -10.63 -5.69 -6.64
CA VAL A 240 -9.52 -4.73 -6.74
C VAL A 240 -9.67 -3.57 -5.77
N ALA A 241 -10.81 -2.89 -5.77
CA ALA A 241 -10.96 -1.56 -5.16
C ALA A 241 -12.41 -1.19 -4.81
N GLN A 242 -13.15 -2.11 -4.19
CA GLN A 242 -14.34 -1.76 -3.40
C GLN A 242 -14.01 -0.60 -2.44
N SER A 243 -14.99 0.22 -2.08
CA SER A 243 -14.78 1.18 -1.00
C SER A 243 -14.44 0.41 0.28
N THR A 244 -13.61 0.98 1.14
CA THR A 244 -13.17 0.34 2.39
C THR A 244 -13.22 1.38 3.50
N ASP A 245 -13.58 0.96 4.71
CA ASP A 245 -13.79 1.77 5.92
C ASP A 245 -14.96 2.77 5.80
N ASN A 246 -16.02 2.41 5.05
CA ASN A 246 -17.19 3.28 4.82
C ASN A 246 -18.47 2.87 5.59
N GLY A 247 -18.46 1.73 6.28
CA GLY A 247 -19.57 1.17 7.06
C GLY A 247 -20.60 0.40 6.22
N ILE A 248 -20.27 0.02 4.99
CA ILE A 248 -21.15 -0.60 4.00
C ILE A 248 -20.46 -1.83 3.42
N GLY A 249 -21.23 -2.86 3.09
CA GLY A 249 -20.79 -3.90 2.17
C GLY A 249 -19.45 -4.56 2.51
N ALA A 250 -18.50 -4.48 1.58
CA ALA A 250 -17.30 -5.31 1.52
C ALA A 250 -16.06 -4.46 1.20
N THR A 251 -14.86 -5.02 1.38
CA THR A 251 -13.59 -4.29 1.23
C THR A 251 -12.88 -4.60 -0.08
N GLY A 252 -12.09 -3.64 -0.57
CA GLY A 252 -11.21 -3.79 -1.73
C GLY A 252 -9.75 -3.96 -1.32
N LEU A 253 -8.97 -4.78 -2.02
CA LEU A 253 -7.57 -5.04 -1.65
C LEU A 253 -6.66 -3.81 -1.84
N ALA A 254 -6.82 -3.10 -2.95
CA ALA A 254 -6.09 -1.88 -3.29
C ALA A 254 -7.03 -0.66 -3.35
N PHE A 255 -7.82 -0.45 -2.31
CA PHE A 255 -8.93 0.51 -2.25
C PHE A 255 -8.61 2.00 -2.50
N HIS A 256 -7.32 2.39 -2.63
CA HIS A 256 -6.92 3.75 -3.04
C HIS A 256 -6.50 3.89 -4.52
N VAL A 257 -6.55 2.83 -5.33
CA VAL A 257 -6.35 2.93 -6.79
C VAL A 257 -7.47 3.72 -7.45
N ARG A 258 -7.31 3.95 -8.76
CA ARG A 258 -8.37 4.42 -9.65
C ARG A 258 -8.76 3.30 -10.61
N LEU A 259 -10.04 3.01 -10.72
CA LEU A 259 -10.56 2.03 -11.67
C LEU A 259 -10.81 2.65 -13.03
N MET A 260 -10.35 1.99 -14.09
CA MET A 260 -10.65 2.34 -15.48
C MET A 260 -11.56 1.24 -16.06
N PRO A 261 -12.88 1.50 -16.24
CA PRO A 261 -13.82 0.51 -16.76
C PRO A 261 -13.64 0.34 -18.27
N ILE A 262 -13.32 -0.87 -18.72
CA ILE A 262 -13.15 -1.17 -20.15
C ILE A 262 -14.11 -2.31 -20.51
N LYS A 263 -15.24 -1.97 -21.13
CA LYS A 263 -16.28 -2.96 -21.48
C LYS A 263 -15.96 -3.59 -22.83
N VAL A 264 -15.56 -4.86 -22.80
CA VAL A 264 -15.29 -5.71 -23.99
C VAL A 264 -16.14 -6.98 -24.01
N LEU A 265 -16.92 -7.23 -22.94
CA LEU A 265 -17.88 -8.31 -22.84
C LEU A 265 -19.32 -7.73 -22.81
N ASP A 266 -20.23 -8.38 -23.52
CA ASP A 266 -21.65 -8.04 -23.54
C ASP A 266 -22.39 -8.53 -22.28
N LYS A 267 -23.70 -8.26 -22.21
CA LYS A 267 -24.60 -8.71 -21.13
C LYS A 267 -24.66 -10.23 -20.92
N GLY A 268 -24.16 -11.03 -21.86
CA GLY A 268 -24.06 -12.48 -21.77
C GLY A 268 -22.67 -12.98 -21.38
N GLY A 269 -21.72 -12.07 -21.12
CA GLY A 269 -20.33 -12.39 -20.81
C GLY A 269 -19.47 -12.69 -22.04
N TRP A 270 -19.95 -12.35 -23.26
CA TRP A 270 -19.26 -12.67 -24.51
C TRP A 270 -18.62 -11.44 -25.14
N GLY A 271 -17.41 -11.60 -25.67
CA GLY A 271 -16.68 -10.57 -26.41
C GLY A 271 -15.76 -11.18 -27.45
N THR A 272 -15.28 -10.38 -28.39
CA THR A 272 -14.35 -10.87 -29.42
C THR A 272 -12.89 -10.64 -29.02
N THR A 273 -11.99 -11.43 -29.61
CA THR A 273 -10.54 -11.24 -29.47
C THR A 273 -10.08 -9.84 -29.93
N VAL A 274 -10.82 -9.20 -30.84
CA VAL A 274 -10.52 -7.85 -31.34
C VAL A 274 -10.87 -6.80 -30.28
N ASP A 275 -12.04 -6.91 -29.64
CA ASP A 275 -12.49 -5.97 -28.62
C ASP A 275 -11.55 -6.01 -27.40
N ILE A 276 -11.18 -7.22 -26.96
CA ILE A 276 -10.21 -7.40 -25.87
C ILE A 276 -8.84 -6.82 -26.24
N ALA A 277 -8.32 -7.09 -27.44
CA ALA A 277 -7.01 -6.57 -27.88
C ALA A 277 -7.01 -5.03 -28.02
N ASN A 278 -8.12 -4.45 -28.50
CA ASN A 278 -8.31 -3.00 -28.54
C ASN A 278 -8.42 -2.41 -27.12
N GLY A 279 -9.13 -3.07 -26.21
CA GLY A 279 -9.23 -2.69 -24.81
C GLY A 279 -7.87 -2.66 -24.10
N ILE A 280 -7.01 -3.66 -24.33
CA ILE A 280 -5.65 -3.71 -23.77
C ILE A 280 -4.82 -2.52 -24.26
N ARG A 281 -4.83 -2.25 -25.58
CA ARG A 281 -4.13 -1.11 -26.18
C ARG A 281 -4.64 0.21 -25.61
N TRP A 282 -5.94 0.44 -25.69
CA TRP A 282 -6.59 1.67 -25.21
C TRP A 282 -6.29 1.92 -23.73
N ALA A 283 -6.41 0.90 -22.87
CA ALA A 283 -6.09 1.05 -21.45
C ALA A 283 -4.64 1.50 -21.20
N SER A 284 -3.67 0.85 -21.85
CA SER A 284 -2.26 1.23 -21.73
C SER A 284 -1.96 2.63 -22.28
N ASP A 285 -2.58 3.02 -23.40
CA ASP A 285 -2.45 4.33 -24.02
C ASP A 285 -3.09 5.46 -23.16
N HIS A 286 -4.14 5.15 -22.40
CA HIS A 286 -4.85 6.09 -21.52
C HIS A 286 -4.35 6.06 -20.06
N GLY A 287 -3.19 5.46 -19.80
CA GLY A 287 -2.50 5.55 -18.51
C GLY A 287 -2.92 4.51 -17.46
N ALA A 288 -3.46 3.36 -17.86
CA ALA A 288 -3.47 2.18 -17.00
C ALA A 288 -2.03 1.79 -16.63
N HIS A 289 -1.83 1.40 -15.37
CA HIS A 289 -0.57 0.85 -14.88
C HIS A 289 -0.67 -0.67 -14.77
N VAL A 290 -1.84 -1.16 -14.37
CA VAL A 290 -2.18 -2.58 -14.32
C VAL A 290 -3.45 -2.81 -15.13
N ILE A 291 -3.49 -3.88 -15.91
CA ILE A 291 -4.66 -4.40 -16.60
C ILE A 291 -5.04 -5.72 -15.94
N ASN A 292 -6.30 -5.86 -15.54
CA ASN A 292 -6.89 -7.12 -15.13
C ASN A 292 -7.82 -7.65 -16.24
N LEU A 293 -7.59 -8.89 -16.65
CA LEU A 293 -8.37 -9.65 -17.63
C LEU A 293 -8.94 -10.90 -16.94
N SER A 294 -10.08 -10.75 -16.28
CA SER A 294 -10.81 -11.86 -15.62
C SER A 294 -11.59 -12.74 -16.62
N LEU A 295 -11.04 -12.88 -17.83
CA LEU A 295 -11.65 -13.49 -19.01
C LEU A 295 -10.63 -14.35 -19.76
N GLY A 296 -11.08 -15.19 -20.69
CA GLY A 296 -10.18 -15.94 -21.55
C GLY A 296 -10.88 -16.90 -22.51
N GLY A 297 -10.10 -17.45 -23.44
CA GLY A 297 -10.54 -18.43 -24.43
C GLY A 297 -9.46 -19.48 -24.74
N PRO A 298 -9.80 -20.54 -25.49
CA PRO A 298 -8.91 -21.68 -25.73
C PRO A 298 -7.80 -21.42 -26.75
N ARG A 299 -7.84 -20.28 -27.47
CA ARG A 299 -6.95 -20.01 -28.61
C ARG A 299 -6.11 -18.76 -28.35
N ASN A 300 -4.78 -18.93 -28.37
CA ASN A 300 -3.87 -17.80 -28.53
C ASN A 300 -4.03 -17.20 -29.94
N ALA A 301 -4.00 -15.87 -30.02
CA ALA A 301 -4.20 -15.12 -31.25
C ALA A 301 -3.16 -14.01 -31.35
N LYS A 302 -2.54 -13.86 -32.51
CA LYS A 302 -1.42 -12.93 -32.69
C LYS A 302 -1.76 -11.47 -32.33
N VAL A 303 -2.99 -11.04 -32.65
CA VAL A 303 -3.51 -9.72 -32.28
C VAL A 303 -3.56 -9.48 -30.76
N MET A 304 -3.75 -10.53 -29.96
CA MET A 304 -3.73 -10.48 -28.50
C MET A 304 -2.29 -10.36 -27.97
N GLU A 305 -1.37 -11.19 -28.48
CA GLU A 305 0.06 -11.10 -28.14
C GLU A 305 0.62 -9.70 -28.46
N ASP A 306 0.29 -9.15 -29.63
CA ASP A 306 0.77 -7.85 -30.07
C ASP A 306 0.14 -6.70 -29.25
N ALA A 307 -1.04 -6.89 -28.66
CA ALA A 307 -1.65 -5.96 -27.72
C ALA A 307 -1.01 -6.04 -26.32
N ILE A 308 -0.70 -7.24 -25.83
CA ILE A 308 0.02 -7.46 -24.57
C ILE A 308 1.44 -6.88 -24.65
N ALA A 309 2.16 -7.16 -25.75
CA ALA A 309 3.48 -6.60 -26.01
C ALA A 309 3.44 -5.06 -26.10
N HIS A 310 2.39 -4.50 -26.71
CA HIS A 310 2.16 -3.04 -26.71
C HIS A 310 1.98 -2.51 -25.27
N ALA A 311 1.11 -3.12 -24.46
CA ALA A 311 0.89 -2.71 -23.08
C ALA A 311 2.17 -2.76 -22.23
N ARG A 312 2.95 -3.86 -22.30
CA ARG A 312 4.25 -3.96 -21.63
C ARG A 312 5.26 -2.92 -22.14
N SER A 313 5.27 -2.63 -23.43
CA SER A 313 6.09 -1.55 -24.01
C SER A 313 5.68 -0.13 -23.58
N GLN A 314 4.53 0.02 -22.90
CA GLN A 314 4.12 1.26 -22.23
C GLN A 314 4.37 1.21 -20.71
N GLY A 315 4.99 0.15 -20.18
CA GLY A 315 5.16 -0.06 -18.74
C GLY A 315 3.86 -0.44 -18.03
N THR A 316 2.93 -1.11 -18.73
CA THR A 316 1.67 -1.59 -18.16
C THR A 316 1.79 -3.08 -17.83
N ILE A 317 1.49 -3.45 -16.58
CA ILE A 317 1.44 -4.83 -16.10
C ILE A 317 0.13 -5.45 -16.60
N VAL A 318 0.18 -6.70 -17.08
CA VAL A 318 -1.01 -7.43 -17.54
C VAL A 318 -1.19 -8.67 -16.68
N VAL A 319 -2.35 -8.79 -16.02
CA VAL A 319 -2.74 -9.91 -15.17
C VAL A 319 -3.99 -10.55 -15.75
N ALA A 320 -4.03 -11.88 -15.84
CA ALA A 320 -5.20 -12.57 -16.39
C ALA A 320 -5.51 -13.91 -15.73
N ALA A 321 -6.79 -14.27 -15.77
CA ALA A 321 -7.30 -15.53 -15.27
C ALA A 321 -6.78 -16.74 -16.08
N ALA A 322 -6.27 -17.78 -15.40
CA ALA A 322 -5.77 -18.99 -16.05
C ALA A 322 -6.87 -19.82 -16.76
N GLY A 323 -8.12 -19.74 -16.30
CA GLY A 323 -9.28 -20.42 -16.87
C GLY A 323 -9.98 -21.39 -15.90
N ASN A 324 -11.22 -21.75 -16.23
CA ASN A 324 -12.12 -22.52 -15.35
C ASN A 324 -12.45 -23.93 -15.88
N SER A 325 -11.59 -24.53 -16.71
CA SER A 325 -11.85 -25.84 -17.34
C SER A 325 -11.28 -27.05 -16.58
N GLY A 326 -10.44 -26.82 -15.57
CA GLY A 326 -9.60 -27.85 -14.93
C GLY A 326 -8.51 -28.43 -15.84
N GLY A 327 -8.44 -27.98 -17.09
CA GLY A 327 -7.47 -28.41 -18.10
C GLY A 327 -6.26 -27.49 -18.18
N SER A 328 -5.72 -27.31 -19.39
CA SER A 328 -4.64 -26.35 -19.65
C SER A 328 -5.08 -24.91 -19.40
N VAL A 329 -4.10 -24.04 -19.14
CA VAL A 329 -4.25 -22.59 -19.12
C VAL A 329 -4.81 -22.08 -20.46
N GLY A 330 -5.76 -21.14 -20.39
CA GLY A 330 -6.33 -20.43 -21.54
C GLY A 330 -5.58 -19.12 -21.86
N PHE A 331 -6.04 -18.40 -22.87
CA PHE A 331 -5.44 -17.13 -23.30
C PHE A 331 -6.42 -15.97 -23.06
N PRO A 332 -5.97 -14.81 -22.54
CA PRO A 332 -4.58 -14.37 -22.45
C PRO A 332 -3.76 -14.88 -21.24
N GLY A 333 -4.35 -15.63 -20.29
CA GLY A 333 -3.65 -16.14 -19.10
C GLY A 333 -2.28 -16.77 -19.34
N GLY A 334 -2.16 -17.64 -20.35
CA GLY A 334 -0.89 -18.31 -20.71
C GLY A 334 -0.06 -17.62 -21.80
N SER A 335 -0.32 -16.34 -22.09
CA SER A 335 0.46 -15.54 -23.05
C SER A 335 1.79 -15.08 -22.47
N GLU A 336 2.80 -14.90 -23.30
CA GLU A 336 4.07 -14.29 -22.87
C GLU A 336 3.84 -12.85 -22.37
N GLY A 337 4.40 -12.54 -21.20
CA GLY A 337 4.28 -11.23 -20.57
C GLY A 337 2.95 -10.98 -19.83
N VAL A 338 2.13 -12.00 -19.61
CA VAL A 338 0.94 -11.93 -18.75
C VAL A 338 1.21 -12.71 -17.47
N ILE A 339 0.84 -12.15 -16.31
CA ILE A 339 0.83 -12.89 -15.05
C ILE A 339 -0.43 -13.76 -15.03
N GLY A 340 -0.27 -15.06 -15.30
CA GLY A 340 -1.34 -16.04 -15.35
C GLY A 340 -1.73 -16.56 -13.97
N VAL A 341 -3.00 -16.35 -13.58
CA VAL A 341 -3.47 -16.56 -12.20
C VAL A 341 -4.37 -17.78 -12.05
N SER A 342 -3.95 -18.77 -11.25
CA SER A 342 -4.77 -19.92 -10.85
C SER A 342 -5.58 -19.66 -9.57
N ALA A 343 -6.65 -20.43 -9.33
CA ALA A 343 -7.59 -20.21 -8.24
C ALA A 343 -7.43 -21.22 -7.10
N THR A 344 -7.39 -20.74 -5.86
CA THR A 344 -7.40 -21.57 -4.64
C THR A 344 -8.67 -21.39 -3.80
N ASP A 345 -8.93 -22.38 -2.95
CA ASP A 345 -9.91 -22.30 -1.86
C ASP A 345 -9.30 -21.83 -0.54
N GLN A 346 -10.14 -21.70 0.49
CA GLN A 346 -9.78 -21.28 1.85
C GLN A 346 -8.76 -22.20 2.57
N ASN A 347 -8.51 -23.40 2.03
CA ASN A 347 -7.57 -24.38 2.57
C ASN A 347 -6.27 -24.45 1.74
N ASP A 348 -5.98 -23.42 0.94
CA ASP A 348 -4.90 -23.36 -0.05
C ASP A 348 -4.94 -24.43 -1.14
N LYS A 349 -6.04 -25.18 -1.29
CA LYS A 349 -6.13 -26.21 -2.31
C LYS A 349 -6.48 -25.55 -3.64
N LEU A 350 -5.80 -25.98 -4.71
CA LEU A 350 -6.18 -25.59 -6.07
C LEU A 350 -7.65 -25.98 -6.31
N ALA A 351 -8.47 -25.01 -6.72
CA ALA A 351 -9.86 -25.23 -7.03
C ALA A 351 -10.00 -26.26 -8.17
N SER A 352 -10.97 -27.16 -8.06
CA SER A 352 -11.13 -28.28 -9.02
C SER A 352 -11.30 -27.80 -10.47
N PHE A 353 -11.98 -26.66 -10.67
CA PHE A 353 -12.16 -26.00 -11.95
C PHE A 353 -10.93 -25.20 -12.44
N SER A 354 -9.94 -24.88 -11.58
CA SER A 354 -8.84 -24.02 -11.99
C SER A 354 -8.00 -24.72 -13.06
N SER A 355 -7.88 -24.09 -14.23
CA SER A 355 -6.88 -24.43 -15.23
C SER A 355 -5.47 -24.37 -14.63
N ARG A 356 -4.58 -25.18 -15.21
CA ARG A 356 -3.26 -25.51 -14.68
C ARG A 356 -2.27 -25.85 -15.80
N GLY A 357 -0.98 -25.88 -15.48
CA GLY A 357 0.11 -26.20 -16.39
C GLY A 357 1.01 -25.00 -16.68
N LYS A 358 1.61 -24.98 -17.88
CA LYS A 358 2.45 -23.86 -18.33
C LYS A 358 1.59 -22.61 -18.52
N GLY A 359 2.03 -21.47 -18.01
CA GLY A 359 1.26 -20.22 -17.97
C GLY A 359 0.46 -20.00 -16.69
N VAL A 360 0.76 -20.73 -15.62
CA VAL A 360 0.43 -20.30 -14.25
C VAL A 360 1.69 -19.76 -13.62
N ASP A 361 1.67 -18.50 -13.23
CA ASP A 361 2.82 -17.81 -12.63
C ASP A 361 2.59 -17.57 -11.13
N ILE A 362 1.34 -17.46 -10.70
CA ILE A 362 0.95 -17.35 -9.29
C ILE A 362 -0.48 -17.86 -9.04
N ALA A 363 -0.80 -18.27 -7.83
CA ALA A 363 -2.16 -18.61 -7.38
C ALA A 363 -2.74 -17.53 -6.47
N ALA A 364 -4.07 -17.37 -6.47
CA ALA A 364 -4.78 -16.50 -5.53
C ALA A 364 -6.18 -17.02 -5.18
N PRO A 365 -6.81 -16.55 -4.09
CA PRO A 365 -8.16 -16.91 -3.71
C PRO A 365 -9.18 -16.73 -4.84
N GLY A 366 -9.88 -17.81 -5.21
CA GLY A 366 -10.85 -17.80 -6.30
C GLY A 366 -12.08 -18.66 -6.04
N VAL A 367 -12.35 -19.03 -4.80
CA VAL A 367 -13.56 -19.77 -4.38
C VAL A 367 -14.30 -18.95 -3.33
N ASP A 368 -15.61 -18.82 -3.50
CA ASP A 368 -16.50 -18.14 -2.55
C ASP A 368 -15.99 -16.76 -2.10
N VAL A 369 -15.54 -15.97 -3.07
CA VAL A 369 -15.08 -14.59 -2.92
C VAL A 369 -16.29 -13.66 -2.85
N VAL A 370 -16.40 -12.87 -1.79
CA VAL A 370 -17.54 -11.99 -1.50
C VAL A 370 -17.23 -10.58 -1.98
N GLN A 371 -18.00 -10.06 -2.95
CA GLN A 371 -17.93 -8.66 -3.36
C GLN A 371 -19.27 -8.13 -3.87
N GLN A 372 -19.40 -6.79 -3.94
CA GLN A 372 -20.54 -6.14 -4.57
C GLN A 372 -20.63 -6.52 -6.05
N THR A 373 -21.84 -6.80 -6.49
CA THR A 373 -22.21 -6.80 -7.90
C THR A 373 -23.63 -6.24 -8.07
N ILE A 374 -24.02 -6.06 -9.32
CA ILE A 374 -25.36 -5.63 -9.72
C ILE A 374 -26.29 -6.83 -9.93
N CYS A 375 -27.59 -6.54 -9.95
CA CYS A 375 -28.64 -7.40 -10.50
C CYS A 375 -29.51 -6.58 -11.48
N ASP A 376 -30.55 -7.18 -12.06
CA ASP A 376 -31.46 -6.55 -13.05
C ASP A 376 -30.76 -5.84 -14.22
N GLY A 377 -29.58 -6.34 -14.63
CA GLY A 377 -28.76 -5.73 -15.69
C GLY A 377 -28.28 -4.32 -15.37
N GLY A 378 -27.96 -4.04 -14.10
CA GLY A 378 -27.43 -2.76 -13.64
C GLY A 378 -28.49 -1.68 -13.39
N LYS A 379 -29.76 -2.02 -13.58
CA LYS A 379 -30.90 -1.09 -13.49
C LYS A 379 -31.57 -1.14 -12.12
N ASN A 380 -32.46 -0.18 -11.88
CA ASN A 380 -33.28 -0.07 -10.66
C ASN A 380 -32.48 0.03 -9.33
N LYS A 381 -31.17 0.25 -9.40
CA LYS A 381 -30.24 0.16 -8.25
C LYS A 381 -30.30 -1.20 -7.54
N CYS A 382 -30.43 -2.28 -8.31
CA CYS A 382 -30.36 -3.64 -7.80
C CYS A 382 -28.89 -4.00 -7.51
N GLU A 383 -28.55 -4.17 -6.24
CA GLU A 383 -27.19 -4.43 -5.75
C GLU A 383 -27.21 -5.66 -4.81
N GLN A 384 -26.14 -6.47 -4.86
CA GLN A 384 -26.03 -7.72 -4.10
C GLN A 384 -24.57 -8.05 -3.79
N PHE A 385 -24.32 -8.86 -2.76
CA PHE A 385 -22.98 -9.30 -2.35
C PHE A 385 -22.86 -10.83 -2.36
N PRO A 386 -22.86 -11.47 -3.55
CA PRO A 386 -22.79 -12.92 -3.68
C PRO A 386 -21.35 -13.45 -3.54
N ASN A 387 -21.27 -14.73 -3.17
CA ASN A 387 -20.03 -15.49 -3.15
C ASN A 387 -19.81 -16.10 -4.54
N TRP A 388 -18.78 -15.66 -5.26
CA TRP A 388 -18.47 -16.17 -6.60
C TRP A 388 -17.18 -17.00 -6.62
N ARG A 389 -17.05 -17.84 -7.65
CA ARG A 389 -15.91 -18.76 -7.82
C ARG A 389 -15.44 -18.78 -9.27
N GLY A 390 -14.13 -18.75 -9.45
CA GLY A 390 -13.45 -18.74 -10.74
C GLY A 390 -12.03 -18.17 -10.63
N THR A 391 -11.16 -18.50 -11.57
CA THR A 391 -9.89 -17.78 -11.78
C THR A 391 -10.12 -16.28 -12.06
N SER A 392 -11.32 -15.94 -12.53
CA SER A 392 -11.83 -14.57 -12.66
C SER A 392 -11.91 -13.79 -11.34
N MET A 393 -12.06 -14.48 -10.20
CA MET A 393 -12.02 -13.89 -8.85
C MET A 393 -10.59 -13.93 -8.25
N ALA A 394 -9.73 -14.84 -8.73
CA ALA A 394 -8.33 -14.89 -8.34
C ALA A 394 -7.48 -13.79 -8.99
N SER A 395 -7.63 -13.59 -10.30
CA SER A 395 -6.94 -12.55 -11.09
C SER A 395 -6.94 -11.15 -10.45
N PRO A 396 -8.09 -10.59 -9.99
CA PRO A 396 -8.12 -9.24 -9.42
C PRO A 396 -7.36 -9.08 -8.11
N HIS A 397 -7.17 -10.14 -7.31
CA HIS A 397 -6.29 -10.08 -6.13
C HIS A 397 -4.84 -9.79 -6.55
N VAL A 398 -4.34 -10.48 -7.58
CA VAL A 398 -2.99 -10.28 -8.12
C VAL A 398 -2.88 -8.92 -8.81
N ALA A 399 -3.92 -8.46 -9.53
CA ALA A 399 -3.93 -7.14 -10.13
C ALA A 399 -3.91 -6.00 -9.08
N ALA A 400 -4.63 -6.16 -7.96
CA ALA A 400 -4.56 -5.24 -6.83
C ALA A 400 -3.19 -5.26 -6.14
N ALA A 401 -2.62 -6.42 -5.89
CA ALA A 401 -1.27 -6.55 -5.34
C ALA A 401 -0.23 -5.89 -6.26
N ALA A 402 -0.27 -6.14 -7.57
CA ALA A 402 0.54 -5.45 -8.56
C ALA A 402 0.36 -3.93 -8.50
N ALA A 403 -0.87 -3.43 -8.30
CA ALA A 403 -1.14 -2.00 -8.15
C ALA A 403 -0.59 -1.42 -6.83
N MET A 404 -0.58 -2.19 -5.74
CA MET A 404 0.06 -1.80 -4.48
C MET A 404 1.59 -1.74 -4.62
N VAL A 405 2.19 -2.72 -5.30
CA VAL A 405 3.63 -2.77 -5.65
C VAL A 405 4.03 -1.57 -6.51
N VAL A 406 3.24 -1.25 -7.56
CA VAL A 406 3.41 -0.04 -8.38
C VAL A 406 3.28 1.23 -7.52
N GLY A 407 2.34 1.24 -6.58
CA GLY A 407 2.16 2.32 -5.60
C GLY A 407 3.34 2.51 -4.65
N MET A 408 4.29 1.57 -4.59
CA MET A 408 5.58 1.68 -3.89
C MET A 408 6.75 2.07 -4.81
N GLY A 409 6.47 2.51 -6.04
CA GLY A 409 7.49 2.96 -6.99
C GLY A 409 8.18 1.85 -7.80
N VAL A 410 7.69 0.60 -7.71
CA VAL A 410 8.13 -0.50 -8.58
C VAL A 410 7.27 -0.50 -9.85
N THR A 411 7.74 0.16 -10.89
CA THR A 411 6.94 0.44 -12.11
C THR A 411 7.32 -0.40 -13.32
N ASP A 412 8.47 -1.10 -13.28
CA ASP A 412 8.89 -2.01 -14.33
C ASP A 412 8.09 -3.34 -14.29
N PRO A 413 7.41 -3.76 -15.37
CA PRO A 413 6.56 -4.95 -15.36
C PRO A 413 7.28 -6.24 -14.97
N ASP A 414 8.50 -6.46 -15.46
CA ASP A 414 9.32 -7.62 -15.10
C ASP A 414 9.75 -7.58 -13.64
N ALA A 415 10.04 -6.39 -13.09
CA ALA A 415 10.30 -6.23 -11.67
C ALA A 415 9.07 -6.48 -10.79
N VAL A 416 7.86 -6.07 -11.20
CA VAL A 416 6.60 -6.34 -10.47
C VAL A 416 6.31 -7.84 -10.45
N GLU A 417 6.33 -8.48 -11.62
CA GLU A 417 6.10 -9.92 -11.80
C GLU A 417 7.08 -10.74 -10.96
N ARG A 418 8.38 -10.45 -11.07
CA ARG A 418 9.43 -11.12 -10.29
C ARG A 418 9.25 -10.92 -8.78
N ILE A 419 8.92 -9.73 -8.30
CA ILE A 419 8.78 -9.47 -6.86
C ILE A 419 7.54 -10.17 -6.28
N LEU A 420 6.42 -10.19 -7.01
CA LEU A 420 5.24 -10.98 -6.62
C LEU A 420 5.57 -12.48 -6.55
N SER A 421 6.36 -13.00 -7.49
CA SER A 421 6.80 -14.40 -7.48
C SER A 421 7.83 -14.71 -6.39
N GLU A 422 8.79 -13.80 -6.12
CA GLU A 422 9.83 -13.95 -5.08
C GLU A 422 9.23 -14.06 -3.66
N HIS A 423 8.06 -13.47 -3.43
CA HIS A 423 7.41 -13.42 -2.12
C HIS A 423 6.10 -14.22 -2.04
N ALA A 424 5.73 -14.97 -3.08
CA ALA A 424 4.58 -15.87 -3.04
C ALA A 424 4.81 -17.02 -2.03
N ARG A 425 3.78 -17.36 -1.26
CA ARG A 425 3.82 -18.44 -0.26
C ARG A 425 3.81 -19.79 -0.97
N VAL A 426 4.96 -20.47 -0.98
CA VAL A 426 5.17 -21.76 -1.65
C VAL A 426 4.35 -22.86 -0.95
N VAL A 427 3.41 -23.46 -1.67
CA VAL A 427 2.58 -24.59 -1.18
C VAL A 427 3.21 -25.95 -1.50
N ASP A 428 3.72 -26.11 -2.73
CA ASP A 428 4.45 -27.30 -3.16
C ASP A 428 5.61 -26.86 -4.08
N PRO A 429 6.88 -27.07 -3.68
CA PRO A 429 8.04 -26.66 -4.46
C PRO A 429 8.33 -27.56 -5.68
N SER A 430 7.63 -28.69 -5.83
CA SER A 430 7.81 -29.66 -6.91
C SER A 430 7.43 -29.09 -8.29
N GLU A 431 7.85 -29.75 -9.37
CA GLU A 431 7.40 -29.36 -10.71
C GLU A 431 5.88 -29.53 -10.88
N GLY A 432 5.28 -30.48 -10.14
CA GLY A 432 3.83 -30.62 -10.05
C GLY A 432 3.19 -29.39 -9.42
N GLY A 433 3.64 -29.02 -8.22
CA GLY A 433 3.22 -27.82 -7.50
C GLY A 433 3.32 -26.54 -8.31
N ARG A 434 4.46 -26.31 -8.98
CA ARG A 434 4.64 -25.15 -9.87
C ARG A 434 3.67 -25.11 -11.04
N ARG A 435 3.26 -26.27 -11.57
CA ARG A 435 2.22 -26.34 -12.61
C ARG A 435 0.81 -26.07 -12.07
N LEU A 436 0.59 -26.10 -10.75
CA LEU A 436 -0.70 -25.79 -10.12
C LEU A 436 -0.74 -24.34 -9.59
N TYR A 437 0.32 -23.91 -8.91
CA TYR A 437 0.38 -22.67 -8.14
C TYR A 437 1.37 -21.63 -8.70
N GLY A 438 2.12 -21.94 -9.75
CA GLY A 438 3.19 -21.07 -10.25
C GLY A 438 4.31 -20.94 -9.22
N ALA A 439 4.60 -19.70 -8.80
CA ALA A 439 5.53 -19.42 -7.70
C ALA A 439 4.97 -19.78 -6.32
N GLY A 440 3.64 -19.79 -6.14
CA GLY A 440 2.99 -20.00 -4.85
C GLY A 440 1.65 -19.26 -4.77
N ILE A 441 1.07 -19.19 -3.58
CA ILE A 441 -0.12 -18.36 -3.32
C ILE A 441 0.32 -16.92 -3.04
N LEU A 442 -0.39 -15.94 -3.61
CA LEU A 442 -0.18 -14.52 -3.41
C LEU A 442 -0.12 -14.15 -1.91
N ASP A 443 0.98 -13.50 -1.52
CA ASP A 443 1.19 -12.91 -0.20
C ASP A 443 1.57 -11.44 -0.37
N VAL A 444 0.63 -10.55 -0.05
CA VAL A 444 0.78 -9.10 -0.23
C VAL A 444 1.56 -8.49 0.92
N GLU A 445 1.46 -9.03 2.14
CA GLU A 445 2.25 -8.55 3.27
C GLU A 445 3.74 -8.77 2.98
N ALA A 446 4.15 -10.02 2.73
CA ALA A 446 5.54 -10.37 2.48
C ALA A 446 6.11 -9.55 1.33
N THR A 447 5.32 -9.35 0.26
CA THR A 447 5.67 -8.53 -0.89
C THR A 447 5.95 -7.06 -0.51
N LEU A 448 4.98 -6.36 0.11
CA LEU A 448 5.12 -4.92 0.36
C LEU A 448 6.13 -4.62 1.48
N LYS A 449 6.19 -5.47 2.51
CA LYS A 449 7.17 -5.43 3.60
C LYS A 449 8.60 -5.56 3.05
N ALA A 450 8.84 -6.51 2.14
CA ALA A 450 10.13 -6.69 1.50
C ALA A 450 10.53 -5.49 0.63
N ILE A 451 9.62 -4.93 -0.17
CA ILE A 451 9.89 -3.70 -0.95
C ILE A 451 10.26 -2.55 -0.02
N HIS A 452 9.48 -2.35 1.05
CA HIS A 452 9.65 -1.25 2.00
C HIS A 452 11.06 -1.23 2.59
N PHE A 453 11.47 -2.32 3.25
CA PHE A 453 12.77 -2.41 3.89
C PHE A 453 13.92 -2.38 2.87
N LYS A 454 13.80 -3.09 1.74
CA LYS A 454 14.83 -3.11 0.70
C LYS A 454 15.10 -1.72 0.12
N GLN A 455 14.04 -0.96 -0.17
CA GLN A 455 14.18 0.43 -0.63
C GLN A 455 14.76 1.33 0.48
N ALA A 456 14.23 1.25 1.70
CA ALA A 456 14.67 2.08 2.83
C ALA A 456 16.16 1.89 3.13
N PHE A 457 16.63 0.66 3.31
CA PHE A 457 18.02 0.37 3.64
C PHE A 457 18.99 0.72 2.50
N VAL A 458 18.63 0.44 1.24
CA VAL A 458 19.47 0.84 0.08
C VAL A 458 19.56 2.36 -0.02
N ARG A 459 18.45 3.09 0.10
CA ARG A 459 18.42 4.55 0.05
C ARG A 459 19.19 5.17 1.23
N LEU A 460 19.07 4.62 2.45
CA LEU A 460 19.81 5.08 3.63
C LEU A 460 21.33 4.82 3.49
N GLY A 461 21.73 3.64 3.03
CA GLY A 461 23.14 3.31 2.76
C GLY A 461 23.76 4.22 1.69
N LEU A 462 23.01 4.56 0.64
CA LEU A 462 23.42 5.52 -0.39
C LEU A 462 23.53 6.94 0.16
N VAL A 463 22.61 7.40 1.03
CA VAL A 463 22.73 8.69 1.72
C VAL A 463 24.01 8.74 2.55
N ALA A 464 24.35 7.69 3.29
CA ALA A 464 25.58 7.60 4.07
C ALA A 464 26.84 7.61 3.18
N ALA A 465 26.87 6.79 2.12
CA ALA A 465 27.97 6.72 1.18
C ALA A 465 28.22 8.06 0.46
N PHE A 466 27.16 8.72 -0.03
CA PHE A 466 27.28 9.99 -0.72
C PHE A 466 27.60 11.16 0.23
N SER A 467 27.13 11.11 1.48
CA SER A 467 27.59 12.00 2.54
C SER A 467 29.10 11.88 2.76
N ALA A 468 29.64 10.66 2.80
CA ALA A 468 31.08 10.42 2.92
C ALA A 468 31.87 10.93 1.70
N ILE A 469 31.35 10.75 0.48
CA ILE A 469 31.98 11.30 -0.75
C ILE A 469 32.01 12.83 -0.70
N VAL A 470 30.94 13.50 -0.26
CA VAL A 470 30.92 14.97 -0.11
C VAL A 470 31.92 15.42 0.97
N MET A 471 32.02 14.73 2.11
CA MET A 471 33.05 15.01 3.12
C MET A 471 34.47 14.86 2.55
N PHE A 472 34.75 13.78 1.81
CA PHE A 472 36.05 13.57 1.18
C PHE A 472 36.40 14.67 0.18
N MET A 473 35.45 15.08 -0.68
CA MET A 473 35.64 16.21 -1.60
C MET A 473 35.93 17.54 -0.89
N MET A 474 35.35 17.78 0.28
CA MET A 474 35.59 18.98 1.09
C MET A 474 36.93 18.95 1.82
N ALA A 475 37.31 17.78 2.35
CA ALA A 475 38.61 17.56 2.98
C ALA A 475 39.77 17.70 1.97
N ALA A 476 39.62 17.13 0.77
CA ALA A 476 40.56 17.31 -0.34
C ALA A 476 40.70 18.79 -0.77
N ALA A 477 39.62 19.56 -0.67
CA ALA A 477 39.62 21.02 -0.87
C ALA A 477 40.17 21.82 0.33
N LYS A 478 40.75 21.17 1.36
CA LYS A 478 41.34 21.74 2.57
C LYS A 478 40.37 22.58 3.44
N ARG A 479 39.06 22.42 3.31
CA ARG A 479 38.06 23.07 4.19
C ARG A 479 37.86 22.24 5.45
N LYS A 480 38.10 22.84 6.62
CA LYS A 480 38.31 22.08 7.88
C LYS A 480 37.15 22.08 8.87
N ASN A 481 36.10 22.90 8.67
CA ASN A 481 35.03 23.12 9.66
C ASN A 481 33.61 22.69 9.20
N VAL A 482 33.49 21.82 8.20
CA VAL A 482 32.19 21.42 7.64
C VAL A 482 31.47 20.42 8.55
N ARG A 483 30.42 20.87 9.26
CA ARG A 483 29.51 19.97 10.01
C ARG A 483 28.46 19.36 9.07
N LEU A 484 28.83 18.28 8.39
CA LEU A 484 27.90 17.59 7.47
C LEU A 484 26.67 17.03 8.21
N LEU A 485 26.87 16.44 9.40
CA LEU A 485 25.82 15.87 10.27
C LEU A 485 24.99 16.93 11.02
N SER A 486 24.77 18.10 10.43
CA SER A 486 23.81 19.08 11.00
C SER A 486 22.37 18.53 10.89
N PRO A 487 21.47 18.82 11.86
CA PRO A 487 20.08 18.37 11.79
C PRO A 487 19.37 18.82 10.49
N GLN A 488 19.68 20.03 10.00
CA GLN A 488 19.18 20.55 8.73
C GLN A 488 19.57 19.70 7.53
N PHE A 489 20.83 19.25 7.46
CA PHE A 489 21.31 18.37 6.40
C PHE A 489 20.63 17.00 6.47
N LEU A 490 20.54 16.41 7.67
CA LEU A 490 19.89 15.12 7.87
C LEU A 490 18.42 15.15 7.45
N ILE A 491 17.66 16.19 7.84
CA ILE A 491 16.27 16.38 7.41
C ILE A 491 16.16 16.42 5.88
N GLY A 492 17.00 17.22 5.20
CA GLY A 492 16.98 17.31 3.73
C GLY A 492 17.35 16.00 3.03
N ALA A 493 18.36 15.29 3.55
CA ALA A 493 18.85 14.04 2.98
C ALA A 493 17.88 12.87 3.19
N LEU A 494 17.27 12.77 4.38
CA LEU A 494 16.26 11.76 4.66
C LEU A 494 14.98 12.02 3.87
N ALA A 495 14.47 13.26 3.85
CA ALA A 495 13.25 13.63 3.12
C ALA A 495 13.30 13.33 1.61
N THR A 496 14.48 13.35 0.98
CA THR A 496 14.64 13.12 -0.45
C THR A 496 15.30 11.80 -0.82
N GLY A 497 15.96 11.12 0.13
CA GLY A 497 16.53 9.78 -0.03
C GLY A 497 15.51 8.67 0.30
N PRO A 498 15.47 8.14 1.54
CA PRO A 498 14.52 7.10 1.96
C PRO A 498 13.09 7.61 2.24
N GLY A 499 12.91 8.90 2.50
CA GLY A 499 11.71 9.48 3.13
C GLY A 499 12.02 9.95 4.55
N LEU A 500 11.48 11.12 4.95
CA LEU A 500 11.87 11.75 6.23
C LEU A 500 11.52 10.88 7.43
N PHE A 501 10.36 10.23 7.35
CA PHE A 501 9.84 9.36 8.38
C PHE A 501 9.55 7.97 7.78
N PHE A 502 10.54 7.41 7.07
CA PHE A 502 10.41 6.13 6.37
C PHE A 502 9.96 4.98 7.29
N PHE A 503 10.23 5.06 8.59
CA PHE A 503 9.89 4.06 9.62
C PHE A 503 8.45 4.16 10.16
N LEU A 504 7.67 5.19 9.84
CA LEU A 504 6.28 5.29 10.34
C LEU A 504 5.38 4.09 10.01
N PRO A 505 5.50 3.42 8.84
CA PRO A 505 4.72 2.22 8.52
C PRO A 505 4.91 1.02 9.47
N LEU A 506 5.86 1.10 10.42
CA LEU A 506 6.04 0.12 11.49
C LEU A 506 5.13 0.38 12.71
N PHE A 507 4.51 1.56 12.78
CA PHE A 507 3.75 2.04 13.94
C PHE A 507 2.39 2.64 13.57
N LEU A 508 2.25 3.14 12.34
CA LEU A 508 1.06 3.83 11.84
C LEU A 508 0.76 3.39 10.42
N SER A 509 -0.52 3.15 10.15
CA SER A 509 -0.99 2.68 8.85
C SER A 509 -0.89 3.72 7.73
N ARG A 510 -0.36 3.33 6.55
CA ARG A 510 -0.38 4.15 5.32
C ARG A 510 -1.76 4.32 4.67
N THR A 511 -2.80 3.72 5.25
CA THR A 511 -4.18 4.15 5.01
C THR A 511 -4.33 5.65 5.25
N GLN A 512 -3.71 6.20 6.30
CA GLN A 512 -3.70 7.62 6.59
C GLN A 512 -2.81 8.40 5.61
N LEU A 513 -3.38 9.38 4.92
CA LEU A 513 -2.66 10.21 3.94
C LEU A 513 -1.38 10.89 4.49
N PRO A 514 -1.36 11.47 5.72
CA PRO A 514 -0.13 12.06 6.25
C PRO A 514 1.01 11.05 6.42
N VAL A 515 0.70 9.83 6.85
CA VAL A 515 1.69 8.76 7.06
C VAL A 515 2.30 8.31 5.73
N ASP A 516 1.47 8.10 4.70
CA ASP A 516 1.93 7.72 3.37
C ASP A 516 2.77 8.83 2.71
N VAL A 517 2.41 10.11 2.85
CA VAL A 517 3.19 11.22 2.32
C VAL A 517 4.53 11.41 3.05
N LEU A 518 4.55 11.31 4.39
CA LEU A 518 5.75 11.56 5.20
C LEU A 518 6.77 10.41 5.21
N SER A 519 6.31 9.18 4.94
CA SER A 519 7.16 7.99 4.86
C SER A 519 7.68 7.71 3.44
N ARG A 520 7.34 8.53 2.45
CA ARG A 520 7.87 8.47 1.08
C ARG A 520 9.04 9.42 0.89
N PRO A 521 10.01 9.11 0.02
CA PRO A 521 10.89 10.11 -0.55
C PRO A 521 10.07 11.17 -1.30
N PHE A 522 10.52 12.41 -1.28
CA PHE A 522 9.89 13.51 -2.01
C PHE A 522 9.69 13.22 -3.51
N ALA A 523 10.59 12.46 -4.14
CA ALA A 523 10.46 12.05 -5.55
C ALA A 523 9.31 11.06 -5.80
N ASP A 524 8.95 10.21 -4.83
CA ASP A 524 7.82 9.27 -4.93
C ASP A 524 6.45 9.97 -4.72
N LEU A 525 6.42 11.31 -4.57
CA LEU A 525 5.19 12.09 -4.51
C LEU A 525 4.58 12.40 -5.90
N ASP A 526 5.27 12.08 -6.99
CA ASP A 526 4.75 12.26 -8.36
C ASP A 526 3.43 11.50 -8.61
N PHE A 527 3.18 10.41 -7.87
CA PHE A 527 1.90 9.68 -7.87
C PHE A 527 0.68 10.54 -7.48
N TYR A 528 0.89 11.64 -6.75
CA TYR A 528 -0.17 12.60 -6.39
C TYR A 528 -0.42 13.67 -7.46
N ILE A 529 0.53 13.86 -8.39
CA ILE A 529 0.46 14.91 -9.41
C ILE A 529 -0.28 14.43 -10.67
N GLY A 530 -0.12 13.16 -11.05
CA GLY A 530 -0.89 12.58 -12.15
C GLY A 530 -0.49 11.17 -12.56
N ALA A 531 -1.43 10.47 -13.21
CA ALA A 531 -1.33 9.04 -13.55
C ALA A 531 -0.05 8.63 -14.28
N SER A 532 0.49 9.49 -15.14
CA SER A 532 1.63 9.14 -15.99
C SER A 532 2.88 9.96 -15.69
N VAL A 533 2.80 10.89 -14.73
CA VAL A 533 3.86 11.86 -14.42
C VAL A 533 5.06 11.18 -13.77
N HIS A 534 4.82 10.20 -12.90
CA HIS A 534 5.84 9.40 -12.24
C HIS A 534 6.77 8.66 -13.23
N ARG A 535 6.30 8.31 -14.44
CA ARG A 535 7.12 7.68 -15.50
C ARG A 535 8.22 8.59 -16.04
N LEU A 536 8.10 9.90 -15.83
CA LEU A 536 9.06 10.92 -16.27
C LEU A 536 10.00 11.39 -15.16
N LEU A 537 9.81 10.88 -13.93
CA LEU A 537 10.62 11.20 -12.75
C LEU A 537 10.90 12.71 -12.53
N PRO A 538 9.94 13.64 -12.73
CA PRO A 538 10.23 15.08 -12.72
C PRO A 538 10.75 15.60 -11.38
N LEU A 539 10.33 15.01 -10.25
CA LEU A 539 10.87 15.35 -8.93
C LEU A 539 12.21 14.66 -8.62
N ALA A 540 12.57 13.59 -9.34
CA ALA A 540 13.91 12.98 -9.25
C ALA A 540 14.89 13.66 -10.23
N THR A 541 15.14 14.95 -10.00
CA THR A 541 16.04 15.75 -10.85
C THR A 541 16.91 16.69 -10.03
N ALA A 542 18.07 17.07 -10.58
CA ALA A 542 18.94 18.08 -9.98
C ALA A 542 18.30 19.49 -9.96
N ILE A 543 17.17 19.67 -10.66
CA ILE A 543 16.39 20.92 -10.66
C ILE A 543 15.82 21.19 -9.26
N VAL A 544 15.45 20.17 -8.47
CA VAL A 544 14.92 20.34 -7.12
C VAL A 544 15.95 20.99 -6.16
N PRO A 545 17.15 20.44 -5.94
CA PRO A 545 18.18 21.11 -5.13
C PRO A 545 18.65 22.43 -5.75
N LEU A 546 18.66 22.58 -7.09
CA LEU A 546 19.02 23.83 -7.74
C LEU A 546 18.00 24.95 -7.49
N ALA A 547 16.70 24.66 -7.58
CA ALA A 547 15.63 25.61 -7.32
C ALA A 547 15.63 26.05 -5.84
N LEU A 548 15.88 25.11 -4.91
CA LEU A 548 16.08 25.43 -3.50
C LEU A 548 17.32 26.30 -3.28
N LEU A 549 18.44 26.04 -3.96
CA LEU A 549 19.63 26.88 -3.91
C LEU A 549 19.35 28.32 -4.39
N VAL A 550 18.67 28.48 -5.52
CA VAL A 550 18.34 29.79 -6.09
C VAL A 550 17.36 30.56 -5.19
N THR A 551 16.28 29.91 -4.73
CA THR A 551 15.26 30.56 -3.88
C THR A 551 15.78 30.90 -2.48
N THR A 552 16.66 30.08 -1.90
CA THR A 552 17.28 30.33 -0.59
C THR A 552 18.67 30.98 -0.67
N PHE A 553 19.05 31.54 -1.83
CA PHE A 553 20.40 32.07 -2.07
C PHE A 553 20.85 33.08 -1.00
N GLN A 554 19.96 34.01 -0.61
CA GLN A 554 20.19 35.03 0.42
C GLN A 554 20.23 34.46 1.85
N TRP A 555 19.76 33.24 2.08
CA TRP A 555 19.65 32.62 3.39
C TRP A 555 20.76 31.60 3.61
N LYS A 556 21.97 32.06 3.95
CA LYS A 556 23.13 31.19 4.24
C LYS A 556 22.82 30.05 5.24
N ARG A 557 21.91 30.28 6.20
CA ARG A 557 21.44 29.27 7.18
C ARG A 557 20.63 28.11 6.58
N ALA A 558 20.18 28.19 5.32
CA ALA A 558 19.48 27.12 4.64
C ALA A 558 20.42 26.17 3.87
N ARG A 559 21.68 26.56 3.64
CA ARG A 559 22.59 25.79 2.78
C ARG A 559 22.88 24.36 3.26
N PRO A 560 22.96 24.04 4.57
CA PRO A 560 23.05 22.65 5.01
C PRO A 560 21.83 21.81 4.61
N PHE A 561 20.61 22.37 4.68
CA PHE A 561 19.39 21.70 4.24
C PHE A 561 19.40 21.46 2.72
N VAL A 562 19.75 22.47 1.91
CA VAL A 562 19.87 22.32 0.45
C VAL A 562 20.93 21.28 0.07
N ALA A 563 22.03 21.21 0.83
CA ALA A 563 23.05 20.17 0.65
C ALA A 563 22.54 18.77 1.01
N GLY A 564 21.74 18.66 2.08
CA GLY A 564 21.02 17.43 2.43
C GLY A 564 20.15 16.97 1.29
N VAL A 565 19.30 17.86 0.75
CA VAL A 565 18.45 17.57 -0.40
C VAL A 565 19.26 17.11 -1.62
N GLY A 566 20.39 17.76 -1.93
CA GLY A 566 21.27 17.32 -3.02
C GLY A 566 21.84 15.90 -2.84
N VAL A 567 22.18 15.51 -1.61
CA VAL A 567 22.66 14.15 -1.30
C VAL A 567 21.52 13.13 -1.32
N GLY A 568 20.35 13.44 -0.76
CA GLY A 568 19.19 12.56 -0.76
C GLY A 568 18.63 12.32 -2.17
N THR A 569 18.48 13.37 -2.99
CA THR A 569 18.10 13.25 -4.41
C THR A 569 19.10 12.38 -5.18
N ALA A 570 20.41 12.55 -4.95
CA ALA A 570 21.41 11.68 -5.58
C ALA A 570 21.28 10.21 -5.13
N ALA A 571 21.07 9.97 -3.83
CA ALA A 571 20.88 8.63 -3.27
C ALA A 571 19.62 7.95 -3.82
N TYR A 572 18.51 8.67 -3.94
CA TYR A 572 17.30 8.20 -4.59
C TYR A 572 17.58 7.78 -6.05
N LEU A 573 18.23 8.64 -6.84
CA LEU A 573 18.55 8.36 -8.24
C LEU A 573 19.50 7.17 -8.42
N ALA A 574 20.46 6.99 -7.51
CA ALA A 574 21.30 5.79 -7.49
C ALA A 574 20.49 4.54 -7.09
N SER A 575 19.52 4.65 -6.17
CA SER A 575 18.65 3.54 -5.79
C SER A 575 17.79 3.04 -6.95
N VAL A 576 17.27 3.95 -7.80
CA VAL A 576 16.51 3.61 -9.00
C VAL A 576 17.32 2.69 -9.94
N VAL A 577 18.60 3.02 -10.16
CA VAL A 577 19.51 2.21 -11.00
C VAL A 577 19.89 0.89 -10.33
N LEU A 578 20.22 0.92 -9.04
CA LEU A 578 20.69 -0.27 -8.32
C LEU A 578 19.60 -1.31 -8.05
N LEU A 579 18.35 -0.87 -7.87
CA LEU A 579 17.22 -1.76 -7.63
C LEU A 579 16.60 -2.30 -8.92
N GLY A 580 16.77 -1.60 -10.06
CA GLY A 580 16.21 -2.01 -11.34
C GLY A 580 14.67 -2.08 -11.35
N GLN A 581 14.02 -1.26 -10.52
CA GLN A 581 12.57 -1.32 -10.27
C GLN A 581 11.75 -0.32 -11.11
N ALA A 582 12.39 0.63 -11.79
CA ALA A 582 11.69 1.70 -12.52
C ALA A 582 11.64 1.44 -14.02
N TYR A 583 10.42 1.48 -14.59
CA TYR A 583 10.21 1.48 -16.02
C TYR A 583 10.76 2.76 -16.68
N ALA A 584 11.30 2.64 -17.89
CA ALA A 584 11.77 3.78 -18.68
C ALA A 584 11.36 3.69 -20.15
N PRO A 585 10.54 4.63 -20.68
CA PRO A 585 10.06 4.57 -22.06
C PRO A 585 11.15 4.75 -23.13
N PHE A 586 12.32 5.29 -22.73
CA PHE A 586 13.50 5.44 -23.60
C PHE A 586 14.55 4.34 -23.37
N GLY A 587 14.19 3.28 -22.64
CA GLY A 587 15.05 2.15 -22.30
C GLY A 587 16.01 2.39 -21.14
N THR A 588 16.49 1.29 -20.55
CA THR A 588 17.30 1.28 -19.32
C THR A 588 18.59 2.10 -19.43
N VAL A 589 19.25 2.11 -20.60
CA VAL A 589 20.49 2.88 -20.80
C VAL A 589 20.24 4.39 -20.66
N ALA A 590 19.13 4.90 -21.21
CA ALA A 590 18.77 6.31 -21.09
C ALA A 590 18.45 6.68 -19.63
N LEU A 591 17.73 5.81 -18.91
CA LEU A 591 17.46 5.96 -17.47
C LEU A 591 18.76 6.02 -16.65
N VAL A 592 19.68 5.08 -16.86
CA VAL A 592 20.97 5.06 -16.16
C VAL A 592 21.77 6.34 -16.38
N VAL A 593 21.84 6.83 -17.63
CA VAL A 593 22.50 8.10 -17.95
C VAL A 593 21.80 9.29 -17.29
N TRP A 594 20.46 9.33 -17.32
CA TRP A 594 19.67 10.39 -16.67
C TRP A 594 19.92 10.44 -15.16
N CYS A 595 19.85 9.29 -14.49
CA CYS A 595 20.09 9.16 -13.05
C CYS A 595 21.54 9.52 -12.69
N ALA A 596 22.52 9.08 -13.48
CA ALA A 596 23.94 9.41 -13.25
C ALA A 596 24.21 10.92 -13.38
N LEU A 597 23.72 11.56 -14.45
CA LEU A 597 23.92 13.00 -14.68
C LEU A 597 23.24 13.85 -13.59
N ASN A 598 21.98 13.56 -13.26
CA ASN A 598 21.25 14.27 -12.21
C ASN A 598 21.83 14.00 -10.81
N GLY A 599 22.29 12.77 -10.54
CA GLY A 599 22.96 12.43 -9.28
C GLY A 599 24.27 13.20 -9.10
N ILE A 600 25.16 13.19 -10.11
CA ILE A 600 26.42 13.94 -10.10
C ILE A 600 26.16 15.45 -9.92
N ALA A 601 25.20 16.02 -10.64
CA ALA A 601 24.84 17.43 -10.50
C ALA A 601 24.31 17.76 -9.09
N SER A 602 23.49 16.89 -8.50
CA SER A 602 22.95 17.07 -7.14
C SER A 602 24.06 17.00 -6.07
N LEU A 603 25.03 16.10 -6.21
CA LEU A 603 26.22 16.04 -5.35
C LEU A 603 27.13 17.28 -5.51
N PHE A 604 27.24 17.83 -6.72
CA PHE A 604 27.96 19.08 -6.95
C PHE A 604 27.28 20.26 -6.25
N ILE A 605 25.95 20.39 -6.36
CA ILE A 605 25.14 21.40 -5.65
C ILE A 605 25.31 21.25 -4.13
N ALA A 606 25.29 20.01 -3.61
CA ALA A 606 25.49 19.78 -2.18
C ALA A 606 26.87 20.23 -1.70
N ARG A 607 27.92 19.91 -2.46
CA ARG A 607 29.29 20.36 -2.19
C ARG A 607 29.42 21.90 -2.21
N THR A 608 28.82 22.59 -3.18
CA THR A 608 28.91 24.06 -3.25
C THR A 608 28.17 24.73 -2.09
N CYS A 609 27.00 24.22 -1.69
CA CYS A 609 26.26 24.72 -0.53
C CYS A 609 27.07 24.67 0.77
N LEU A 610 27.77 23.55 1.03
CA LEU A 610 28.62 23.36 2.20
C LEU A 610 29.94 24.14 2.14
N ALA A 611 30.29 24.69 0.97
CA ALA A 611 31.45 25.56 0.78
C ALA A 611 31.14 27.05 1.01
N GLU A 612 29.87 27.44 1.14
CA GLU A 612 29.44 28.84 1.39
C GLU A 612 28.96 29.09 2.83
N THR A 613 29.02 28.07 3.70
CA THR A 613 28.74 28.15 5.14
C THR A 613 29.94 28.60 5.98
N GLU A 614 31.11 28.77 5.36
CA GLU A 614 32.25 29.56 5.87
C GLU A 614 32.04 31.06 5.53
#